data_AF-A0A9W4KCQ0-F1
#
_entry.id   AF-A0A9W4KCQ0-F1
#
_cell.length_a   1.000
_cell.length_b   1.000
_cell.length_c   1.000
_cell.angle_alpha   90.00
_cell.angle_beta   90.00
_cell.angle_gamma   90.00
#
_symmetry.space_group_name_H-M   'P 1'
#
loop_
_entity.id
_entity.type
_entity.pdbx_description
1 polymer ?
#
loop_
_entity_poly.entity_id
_entity_poly.type
_entity_poly.pdbx_seq_one_letter_code
_entity_poly.pdbx_strand_id
1 'polypeptide(L)'
;MFEGGFREAQEQAVNLKEMEGVVSRRSLETLFQWLYLGCVKFDIEGPSKRISAAIELARLADKYDITKLESQTAEYIKEIIIANIPPGDKEKLTPSNSNTHLLEEEDIISASLLRDGHPVRHLLAAASVKGYLQSKDHHFPNPAQECPKFAADLLHEVRLALNTLRPRAAFTDPIGGEQWFVEKV
;
A
#
# COMPACT_ATOMS: atom_id res chain seq x y z
N MET A 1 13.17 24.79 -8.93
CA MET A 1 14.06 24.81 -7.75
C MET A 1 15.46 25.28 -8.11
N PHE A 2 16.13 24.64 -9.08
CA PHE A 2 17.48 25.04 -9.54
C PHE A 2 17.50 26.06 -10.68
N GLU A 3 16.38 26.76 -10.89
CA GLU A 3 16.24 27.81 -11.91
C GLU A 3 15.85 29.12 -11.22
N GLY A 4 16.37 30.26 -11.71
CA GLY A 4 16.00 31.59 -11.23
C GLY A 4 16.87 32.14 -10.09
N GLY A 5 16.32 33.09 -9.33
CA GLY A 5 17.04 33.87 -8.31
C GLY A 5 17.08 33.27 -6.90
N PHE A 6 16.82 31.97 -6.76
CA PHE A 6 16.81 31.29 -5.46
C PHE A 6 18.22 30.89 -5.02
N ARG A 7 18.43 30.76 -3.71
CA ARG A 7 19.73 30.38 -3.13
C ARG A 7 20.16 28.99 -3.61
N GLU A 8 19.20 28.09 -3.78
CA GLU A 8 19.39 26.74 -4.30
C GLU A 8 19.99 26.73 -5.70
N ALA A 9 19.63 27.70 -6.55
CA ALA A 9 20.21 27.83 -7.89
C ALA A 9 21.65 28.36 -7.85
N GLN A 10 22.00 29.20 -6.87
CA GLN A 10 23.37 29.69 -6.71
C GLN A 10 24.29 28.63 -6.12
N GLU A 11 23.80 27.91 -5.10
CA GLU A 11 24.56 26.88 -4.39
C GLU A 11 24.56 25.54 -5.13
N GLN A 12 23.69 25.36 -6.13
CA GLN A 12 23.43 24.08 -6.79
C GLN A 12 23.14 22.96 -5.78
N ALA A 13 22.49 23.33 -4.68
CA ALA A 13 22.20 22.47 -3.55
C ALA A 13 20.84 22.81 -2.95
N VAL A 14 20.16 21.80 -2.39
CA VAL A 14 18.93 21.98 -1.62
C VAL A 14 19.07 21.31 -0.26
N ASN A 15 18.63 21.99 0.79
CA ASN A 15 18.56 21.42 2.13
C ASN A 15 17.15 20.88 2.36
N LEU A 16 17.00 19.56 2.30
CA LEU A 16 15.74 18.90 2.64
C LEU A 16 15.72 18.60 4.14
N LYS A 17 14.68 19.10 4.82
CA LYS A 17 14.45 18.77 6.22
C LYS A 17 13.88 17.36 6.32
N GLU A 18 14.46 16.54 7.19
CA GLU A 18 13.89 15.22 7.50
C GLU A 18 12.44 15.36 7.99
N MET A 19 11.60 14.47 7.49
CA MET A 19 10.19 14.39 7.82
C MET A 19 9.86 12.92 8.00
N GLU A 20 9.45 12.55 9.21
CA GLU A 20 9.13 11.17 9.55
C GLU A 20 8.12 10.56 8.57
N GLY A 21 8.46 9.39 8.02
CA GLY A 21 7.64 8.68 7.04
C GLY A 21 7.44 9.38 5.70
N VAL A 22 8.19 10.44 5.40
CA VAL A 22 8.10 11.18 4.12
C VAL A 22 9.48 11.47 3.53
N VAL A 23 10.35 12.13 4.27
CA VAL A 23 11.70 12.52 3.82
C VAL A 23 12.71 11.86 4.73
N SER A 24 13.29 10.77 4.24
CA SER A 24 14.45 10.11 4.83
C SER A 24 15.51 9.84 3.77
N ARG A 25 16.73 9.52 4.23
CA ARG A 25 17.81 9.05 3.37
C ARG A 25 17.36 7.89 2.45
N ARG A 26 16.64 6.92 3.00
CA ARG A 26 16.14 5.74 2.26
C ARG A 26 15.17 6.12 1.14
N SER A 27 14.20 6.98 1.45
CA SER A 27 13.21 7.45 0.46
C SER A 27 13.87 8.21 -0.69
N LEU A 28 14.90 9.02 -0.39
CA LEU A 28 15.67 9.78 -1.37
C LEU A 28 16.57 8.89 -2.23
N GLU A 29 17.29 7.94 -1.62
CA GLU A 29 18.12 6.96 -2.33
C GLU A 29 17.27 6.17 -3.33
N THR A 30 16.07 5.76 -2.93
CA THR A 30 15.15 5.02 -3.82
C THR A 30 14.57 5.91 -4.90
N LEU A 31 14.24 7.17 -4.59
CA LEU A 31 13.80 8.13 -5.60
C LEU A 31 14.89 8.37 -6.64
N PHE A 32 16.15 8.53 -6.24
CA PHE A 32 17.25 8.66 -7.19
C PHE A 32 17.41 7.40 -8.03
N GLN A 33 17.38 6.22 -7.41
CA GLN A 33 17.42 4.97 -8.16
C GLN A 33 16.31 4.91 -9.22
N TRP A 34 15.09 5.30 -8.88
CA TRP A 34 13.99 5.36 -9.82
C TRP A 34 14.21 6.39 -10.93
N LEU A 35 14.67 7.59 -10.60
CA LEU A 35 14.95 8.65 -11.59
C LEU A 35 16.00 8.22 -12.62
N TYR A 36 17.02 7.47 -12.19
CA TYR A 36 18.12 7.04 -13.06
C TYR A 36 17.87 5.70 -13.77
N LEU A 37 17.15 4.76 -13.14
CA LEU A 37 16.97 3.39 -13.65
C LEU A 37 15.53 3.07 -14.06
N GLY A 38 14.56 3.92 -13.75
CA GLY A 38 13.14 3.74 -14.07
C GLY A 38 12.45 2.62 -13.29
N CYS A 39 13.05 2.10 -12.22
CA CYS A 39 12.49 1.02 -11.41
C CYS A 39 12.65 1.27 -9.90
N VAL A 40 11.69 0.77 -9.13
CA VAL A 40 11.70 0.79 -7.66
C VAL A 40 12.33 -0.51 -7.17
N LYS A 41 13.40 -0.41 -6.37
CA LYS A 41 14.02 -1.54 -5.69
C LYS A 41 14.50 -1.10 -4.32
N PHE A 42 14.43 -1.99 -3.35
CA PHE A 42 14.91 -1.72 -2.00
C PHE A 42 15.93 -2.78 -1.60
N ASP A 43 17.14 -2.35 -1.26
CA ASP A 43 18.18 -3.21 -0.69
C ASP A 43 17.99 -3.33 0.82
N ILE A 44 16.85 -3.91 1.22
CA ILE A 44 16.44 -4.04 2.62
C ILE A 44 16.03 -5.48 2.86
N GLU A 45 16.48 -6.02 3.99
CA GLU A 45 16.09 -7.36 4.43
C GLU A 45 14.70 -7.33 5.09
N GLY A 46 13.81 -8.23 4.63
CA GLY A 46 12.46 -8.39 5.18
C GLY A 46 11.37 -7.81 4.28
N PRO A 47 10.36 -8.61 3.88
CA PRO A 47 9.30 -8.17 2.98
C PRO A 47 8.43 -7.05 3.58
N SER A 48 8.05 -7.12 4.87
CA SER A 48 7.32 -6.03 5.56
C SER A 48 8.07 -4.70 5.51
N LYS A 49 9.38 -4.70 5.83
CA LYS A 49 10.20 -3.48 5.78
C LYS A 49 10.29 -2.87 4.38
N ARG A 50 10.28 -3.70 3.34
CA ARG A 50 10.22 -3.24 1.94
C ARG A 50 8.89 -2.59 1.61
N ILE A 51 7.77 -3.12 2.13
CA ILE A 51 6.46 -2.48 1.96
C ILE A 51 6.44 -1.12 2.66
N SER A 52 6.87 -1.02 3.91
CA SER A 52 6.91 0.26 4.62
C SER A 52 7.82 1.28 3.92
N ALA A 53 8.95 0.84 3.36
CA ALA A 53 9.83 1.68 2.55
C ALA A 53 9.18 2.15 1.23
N ALA A 54 8.39 1.30 0.59
CA ALA A 54 7.61 1.63 -0.59
C ALA A 54 6.52 2.67 -0.27
N ILE A 55 5.81 2.53 0.86
CA ILE A 55 4.84 3.52 1.32
C ILE A 55 5.52 4.86 1.61
N GLU A 56 6.67 4.85 2.27
CA GLU A 56 7.47 6.05 2.50
C GLU A 56 7.89 6.74 1.19
N LEU A 57 8.31 5.96 0.18
CA LEU A 57 8.61 6.52 -1.15
C LEU A 57 7.36 7.13 -1.81
N ALA A 58 6.18 6.51 -1.67
CA ALA A 58 4.93 7.09 -2.14
C ALA A 58 4.60 8.40 -1.40
N ARG A 59 4.82 8.47 -0.09
CA ARG A 59 4.66 9.69 0.72
C ARG A 59 5.57 10.82 0.24
N LEU A 60 6.84 10.52 -0.05
CA LEU A 60 7.79 11.46 -0.61
C LEU A 60 7.29 11.99 -1.97
N ALA A 61 6.91 11.08 -2.86
CA ALA A 61 6.45 11.43 -4.19
C ALA A 61 5.19 12.27 -4.16
N ASP A 62 4.20 11.89 -3.34
CA ASP A 62 2.96 12.66 -3.14
C ASP A 62 3.24 14.05 -2.57
N LYS A 63 4.19 14.17 -1.62
CA LYS A 63 4.56 15.46 -1.01
C LYS A 63 5.15 16.47 -2.01
N TYR A 64 5.89 15.99 -3.00
CA TYR A 64 6.57 16.81 -4.00
C TYR A 64 5.94 16.72 -5.40
N ASP A 65 4.72 16.19 -5.49
CA ASP A 65 3.98 16.00 -6.74
C ASP A 65 4.76 15.24 -7.83
N ILE A 66 5.58 14.27 -7.42
CA ILE A 66 6.31 13.38 -8.32
C ILE A 66 5.33 12.34 -8.86
N THR A 67 5.01 12.43 -10.15
CA THR A 67 4.04 11.56 -10.83
C THR A 67 4.70 10.36 -11.50
N LYS A 68 3.88 9.36 -11.88
CA LYS A 68 4.24 8.09 -12.54
C LYS A 68 4.88 7.04 -11.64
N LEU A 69 5.19 7.40 -10.40
CA LEU A 69 5.74 6.47 -9.41
C LEU A 69 4.63 5.69 -8.71
N GLU A 70 3.42 6.26 -8.60
CA GLU A 70 2.37 5.78 -7.71
C GLU A 70 1.91 4.36 -8.07
N SER A 71 1.69 4.10 -9.36
CA SER A 71 1.30 2.77 -9.85
C SER A 71 2.44 1.76 -9.75
N GLN A 72 3.69 2.18 -9.97
CA GLN A 72 4.84 1.28 -9.84
C GLN A 72 5.09 0.88 -8.39
N THR A 73 4.95 1.82 -7.46
CA THR A 73 5.05 1.55 -6.02
C THR A 73 3.92 0.63 -5.56
N ALA A 74 2.69 0.85 -6.04
CA ALA A 74 1.58 -0.06 -5.74
C ALA A 74 1.86 -1.46 -6.29
N GLU A 75 2.26 -1.60 -7.55
CA GLU A 75 2.55 -2.92 -8.12
C GLU A 75 3.70 -3.63 -7.37
N TYR A 76 4.75 -2.90 -7.00
CA TYR A 76 5.85 -3.43 -6.20
C TYR A 76 5.38 -4.00 -4.84
N ILE A 77 4.50 -3.27 -4.13
CA ILE A 77 3.91 -3.75 -2.87
C ILE A 77 3.06 -5.00 -3.12
N LYS A 78 2.25 -4.99 -4.18
CA LYS A 78 1.39 -6.12 -4.55
C LYS A 78 2.20 -7.39 -4.83
N GLU A 79 3.29 -7.28 -5.58
CA GLU A 79 4.19 -8.38 -5.89
C GLU A 79 4.82 -8.96 -4.61
N ILE A 80 5.22 -8.12 -3.65
CA ILE A 80 5.72 -8.59 -2.36
C ILE A 80 4.65 -9.37 -1.60
N ILE A 81 3.42 -8.85 -1.52
CA ILE A 81 2.32 -9.53 -0.82
C ILE A 81 2.09 -10.91 -1.43
N ILE A 82 1.95 -11.00 -2.76
CA ILE A 82 1.70 -12.26 -3.48
C ILE A 82 2.85 -13.26 -3.27
N ALA A 83 4.10 -12.79 -3.35
CA ALA A 83 5.28 -13.65 -3.25
C ALA A 83 5.49 -14.25 -1.84
N ASN A 84 4.84 -13.70 -0.81
CA ASN A 84 5.04 -14.09 0.58
C ASN A 84 3.79 -14.67 1.25
N ILE A 85 2.73 -15.00 0.50
CA ILE A 85 1.53 -15.62 1.06
C ILE A 85 1.90 -16.87 1.88
N PRO A 86 1.47 -16.99 3.16
CA PRO A 86 1.86 -18.09 4.02
C PRO A 86 1.44 -19.46 3.47
N PRO A 87 2.30 -20.49 3.56
CA PRO A 87 1.95 -21.84 3.18
C PRO A 87 0.93 -22.42 4.20
N GLY A 88 -0.34 -22.48 3.83
CA GLY A 88 -1.41 -22.96 4.71
C GLY A 88 -2.78 -22.37 4.39
N ASP A 89 -2.84 -21.26 3.66
CA ASP A 89 -4.07 -20.58 3.24
C ASP A 89 -4.80 -21.31 2.07
N LYS A 90 -4.83 -22.64 2.07
CA LYS A 90 -5.48 -23.44 1.02
C LYS A 90 -6.92 -23.81 1.36
N GLU A 91 -7.31 -23.69 2.63
CA GLU A 91 -8.66 -23.98 3.08
C GLU A 91 -9.54 -22.73 2.93
N LYS A 92 -10.38 -22.72 1.89
CA LYS A 92 -11.21 -21.56 1.50
C LYS A 92 -12.26 -21.11 2.54
N LEU A 93 -12.29 -21.78 3.69
CA LEU A 93 -13.27 -21.62 4.76
C LEU A 93 -12.63 -21.17 6.09
N THR A 94 -11.30 -21.12 6.19
CA THR A 94 -10.63 -20.55 7.37
C THR A 94 -10.34 -19.07 7.14
N PRO A 95 -10.67 -18.19 8.10
CA PRO A 95 -10.24 -16.81 8.11
C PRO A 95 -8.74 -16.71 7.83
N SER A 96 -8.40 -15.95 6.80
CA SER A 96 -7.04 -15.86 6.31
C SER A 96 -6.68 -14.41 6.04
N ASN A 97 -5.78 -13.88 6.86
CA ASN A 97 -5.14 -12.58 6.68
C ASN A 97 -3.96 -12.68 5.70
N SER A 98 -4.01 -13.61 4.72
CA SER A 98 -2.92 -13.90 3.79
C SER A 98 -2.37 -12.66 3.09
N ASN A 99 -3.27 -11.73 2.73
CA ASN A 99 -2.90 -10.55 1.96
C ASN A 99 -2.39 -9.42 2.85
N THR A 100 -2.60 -9.51 4.16
CA THR A 100 -2.27 -8.47 5.14
C THR A 100 -1.25 -8.91 6.18
N HIS A 101 -0.76 -10.16 6.15
CA HIS A 101 0.17 -10.69 7.15
C HIS A 101 1.54 -9.99 7.20
N LEU A 102 1.90 -9.24 6.15
CA LEU A 102 3.12 -8.43 6.10
C LEU A 102 2.91 -6.96 6.48
N LEU A 103 1.65 -6.55 6.62
CA LEU A 103 1.25 -5.17 6.81
C LEU A 103 1.00 -4.93 8.30
N GLU A 104 1.49 -3.81 8.82
CA GLU A 104 1.21 -3.35 10.17
C GLU A 104 0.17 -2.21 10.15
N GLU A 105 -0.41 -1.87 11.30
CA GLU A 105 -1.36 -0.75 11.40
C GLU A 105 -0.72 0.58 10.95
N GLU A 106 0.56 0.78 11.25
CA GLU A 106 1.32 1.97 10.84
C GLU A 106 1.44 2.11 9.33
N ASP A 107 1.49 1.00 8.58
CA ASP A 107 1.51 1.03 7.11
C ASP A 107 0.18 1.59 6.58
N ILE A 108 -0.94 1.16 7.16
CA ILE A 108 -2.28 1.64 6.81
C ILE A 108 -2.44 3.11 7.17
N ILE A 109 -2.03 3.50 8.39
CA ILE A 109 -2.10 4.88 8.87
C ILE A 109 -1.24 5.78 7.98
N SER A 110 0.00 5.39 7.69
CA SER A 110 0.90 6.13 6.82
C SER A 110 0.33 6.30 5.41
N ALA A 111 -0.18 5.23 4.80
CA ALA A 111 -0.80 5.31 3.48
C ALA A 111 -2.07 6.18 3.47
N SER A 112 -2.84 6.22 4.56
CA SER A 112 -4.05 7.06 4.66
C SER A 112 -3.76 8.56 4.51
N LEU A 113 -2.51 8.98 4.77
CA LEU A 113 -2.08 10.36 4.60
C LEU A 113 -1.83 10.75 3.13
N LEU A 114 -1.78 9.79 2.21
CA LEU A 114 -1.65 10.05 0.77
C LEU A 114 -2.91 10.74 0.23
N ARG A 115 -2.77 11.47 -0.89
CA ARG A 115 -3.91 12.10 -1.58
C ARG A 115 -5.01 11.11 -1.95
N ASP A 116 -6.20 11.64 -2.19
CA ASP A 116 -7.37 10.82 -2.56
C ASP A 116 -7.16 10.18 -3.94
N GLY A 117 -7.60 8.92 -4.06
CA GLY A 117 -7.40 8.11 -5.26
C GLY A 117 -5.98 7.56 -5.44
N HIS A 118 -5.08 7.72 -4.47
CA HIS A 118 -3.71 7.24 -4.61
C HIS A 118 -3.66 5.70 -4.75
N PRO A 119 -3.01 5.12 -5.78
CA PRO A 119 -2.97 3.68 -6.04
C PRO A 119 -2.56 2.81 -4.84
N VAL A 120 -1.55 3.24 -4.08
CA VAL A 120 -1.11 2.54 -2.85
C VAL A 120 -2.23 2.43 -1.81
N ARG A 121 -3.08 3.47 -1.62
CA ARG A 121 -4.20 3.40 -0.68
C ARG A 121 -5.22 2.35 -1.10
N HIS A 122 -5.62 2.39 -2.38
CA HIS A 122 -6.53 1.41 -2.96
C HIS A 122 -5.99 -0.02 -2.86
N LEU A 123 -4.69 -0.21 -3.08
CA LEU A 123 -4.06 -1.51 -2.95
C LEU A 123 -4.14 -2.06 -1.52
N LEU A 124 -3.81 -1.25 -0.51
CA LEU A 124 -3.85 -1.72 0.88
C LEU A 124 -5.29 -1.98 1.35
N ALA A 125 -6.24 -1.16 0.91
CA ALA A 125 -7.66 -1.43 1.09
C ALA A 125 -8.09 -2.74 0.43
N ALA A 126 -7.67 -2.98 -0.82
CA ALA A 126 -7.94 -4.21 -1.56
C ALA A 126 -7.35 -5.43 -0.84
N ALA A 127 -6.11 -5.35 -0.33
CA ALA A 127 -5.50 -6.40 0.46
C ALA A 127 -6.31 -6.77 1.70
N SER A 128 -7.00 -5.79 2.29
CA SER A 128 -7.81 -5.98 3.49
C SER A 128 -9.21 -6.57 3.21
N VAL A 129 -9.70 -6.51 1.96
CA VAL A 129 -11.05 -6.99 1.59
C VAL A 129 -11.26 -8.44 1.95
N LYS A 130 -10.30 -9.32 1.66
CA LYS A 130 -10.40 -10.75 1.94
C LYS A 130 -10.63 -10.98 3.43
N GLY A 131 -9.75 -10.46 4.29
CA GLY A 131 -9.89 -10.57 5.74
C GLY A 131 -11.22 -9.99 6.24
N TYR A 132 -11.59 -8.81 5.75
CA TYR A 132 -12.82 -8.11 6.15
C TYR A 132 -14.11 -8.90 5.83
N LEU A 133 -14.18 -9.55 4.67
CA LEU A 133 -15.36 -10.34 4.27
C LEU A 133 -15.40 -11.75 4.87
N GLN A 134 -14.27 -12.25 5.38
CA GLN A 134 -14.14 -13.62 5.89
C GLN A 134 -14.04 -13.72 7.41
N SER A 135 -13.90 -12.60 8.11
CA SER A 135 -13.72 -12.60 9.56
C SER A 135 -14.23 -11.31 10.19
N LYS A 136 -14.91 -11.44 11.33
CA LYS A 136 -15.16 -10.30 12.23
C LYS A 136 -13.84 -9.75 12.81
N ASP A 137 -12.87 -10.64 13.05
CA ASP A 137 -11.55 -10.33 13.60
C ASP A 137 -10.51 -10.19 12.47
N HIS A 138 -10.81 -9.37 11.47
CA HIS A 138 -9.87 -9.03 10.40
C HIS A 138 -8.67 -8.22 10.95
N HIS A 139 -7.55 -8.16 10.20
CA HIS A 139 -6.28 -7.63 10.72
C HIS A 139 -6.30 -6.15 11.15
N PHE A 140 -7.19 -5.33 10.56
CA PHE A 140 -7.18 -3.87 10.74
C PHE A 140 -8.52 -3.29 11.20
N PRO A 141 -9.07 -3.73 12.35
CA PRO A 141 -10.35 -3.23 12.83
C PRO A 141 -10.23 -1.78 13.32
N ASN A 142 -9.11 -1.42 13.97
CA ASN A 142 -8.89 -0.06 14.47
C ASN A 142 -8.65 0.92 13.30
N PRO A 143 -7.72 0.66 12.35
CA PRO A 143 -7.56 1.56 11.20
C PRO A 143 -8.85 1.74 10.39
N ALA A 144 -9.67 0.69 10.23
CA ALA A 144 -10.95 0.80 9.55
C ALA A 144 -11.98 1.70 10.26
N GLN A 145 -11.87 1.89 11.58
CA GLN A 145 -12.74 2.76 12.37
C GLN A 145 -12.17 4.17 12.53
N GLU A 146 -10.86 4.28 12.73
CA GLU A 146 -10.19 5.51 13.13
C GLU A 146 -9.63 6.33 11.95
N CYS A 147 -9.44 5.71 10.78
CA CYS A 147 -8.94 6.37 9.59
C CYS A 147 -10.05 6.48 8.51
N PRO A 148 -10.83 7.59 8.46
CA PRO A 148 -11.96 7.72 7.53
C PRO A 148 -11.61 7.52 6.06
N LYS A 149 -10.39 7.93 5.67
CA LYS A 149 -9.87 7.74 4.31
C LYS A 149 -9.68 6.27 3.97
N PHE A 150 -9.05 5.51 4.86
CA PHE A 150 -8.89 4.07 4.68
C PHE A 150 -10.23 3.36 4.72
N ALA A 151 -11.14 3.73 5.62
CA ALA A 151 -12.49 3.19 5.67
C ALA A 151 -13.25 3.39 4.35
N ALA A 152 -13.16 4.59 3.76
CA ALA A 152 -13.77 4.90 2.48
C ALA A 152 -13.19 4.05 1.33
N ASP A 153 -11.86 3.90 1.29
CA ASP A 153 -11.18 3.07 0.30
C ASP A 153 -11.56 1.59 0.49
N LEU A 154 -11.59 1.09 1.73
CA LEU A 154 -12.01 -0.27 2.04
C LEU A 154 -13.44 -0.54 1.60
N LEU A 155 -14.39 0.36 1.90
CA LEU A 155 -15.77 0.22 1.44
C LEU A 155 -15.88 0.23 -0.09
N HIS A 156 -15.06 1.04 -0.76
CA HIS A 156 -14.97 1.05 -2.21
C HIS A 156 -14.52 -0.31 -2.76
N GLU A 157 -13.41 -0.85 -2.25
CA GLU A 157 -12.84 -2.13 -2.69
C GLU A 157 -13.75 -3.31 -2.33
N VAL A 158 -14.39 -3.29 -1.15
CA VAL A 158 -15.41 -4.28 -0.77
C VAL A 158 -16.57 -4.25 -1.76
N ARG A 159 -17.07 -3.07 -2.15
CA ARG A 159 -18.13 -2.97 -3.17
C ARG A 159 -17.67 -3.58 -4.50
N LEU A 160 -16.43 -3.35 -4.93
CA LEU A 160 -15.88 -3.95 -6.15
C LEU A 160 -15.82 -5.48 -6.05
N ALA A 161 -15.35 -6.01 -4.92
CA ALA A 161 -15.32 -7.46 -4.70
C ALA A 161 -16.73 -8.07 -4.66
N LEU A 162 -17.69 -7.42 -4.00
CA LEU A 162 -19.08 -7.87 -3.96
C LEU A 162 -19.75 -7.83 -5.33
N ASN A 163 -19.35 -6.93 -6.25
CA ASN A 163 -19.82 -6.97 -7.64
C ASN A 163 -19.38 -8.23 -8.39
N THR A 164 -18.39 -8.97 -7.88
CA THR A 164 -17.96 -10.28 -8.42
C THR A 164 -18.70 -11.47 -7.80
N LEU A 165 -19.68 -11.21 -6.93
CA LEU A 165 -20.42 -12.24 -6.20
C LEU A 165 -21.03 -13.28 -7.12
N ARG A 166 -20.79 -14.55 -6.78
CA ARG A 166 -21.34 -15.73 -7.44
C ARG A 166 -22.26 -16.50 -6.49
N PRO A 167 -23.08 -17.45 -7.02
CA PRO A 167 -23.85 -18.35 -6.18
C PRO A 167 -22.99 -18.98 -5.09
N ARG A 168 -23.59 -19.21 -3.90
CA ARG A 168 -22.91 -19.63 -2.66
C ARG A 168 -22.05 -18.55 -1.99
N ALA A 169 -22.30 -17.27 -2.31
CA ALA A 169 -21.62 -16.12 -1.70
C ALA A 169 -20.09 -16.13 -1.91
N ALA A 170 -19.64 -16.55 -3.10
CA ALA A 170 -18.24 -16.52 -3.47
C ALA A 170 -17.87 -15.18 -4.14
N PHE A 171 -16.72 -14.60 -3.81
CA PHE A 171 -16.15 -13.39 -4.41
C PHE A 171 -14.72 -13.64 -4.91
N THR A 172 -14.24 -12.78 -5.81
CA THR A 172 -12.86 -12.78 -6.29
C THR A 172 -11.99 -11.88 -5.40
N ASP A 173 -10.91 -12.42 -4.85
CA ASP A 173 -9.90 -11.66 -4.11
C ASP A 173 -9.23 -10.62 -5.03
N PRO A 174 -9.24 -9.32 -4.69
CA PRO A 174 -8.66 -8.28 -5.52
C PRO A 174 -7.12 -8.34 -5.62
N ILE A 175 -6.42 -9.04 -4.70
CA ILE A 175 -4.97 -9.19 -4.77
C ILE A 175 -4.56 -10.41 -5.58
N GLY A 176 -4.92 -11.62 -5.13
CA GLY A 176 -4.51 -12.87 -5.76
C GLY A 176 -5.40 -13.32 -6.92
N GLY A 177 -6.59 -12.76 -7.09
CA GLY A 177 -7.56 -13.15 -8.13
C GLY A 177 -8.29 -14.49 -7.85
N GLU A 178 -7.99 -15.15 -6.73
CA GLU A 178 -8.62 -16.40 -6.35
C GLU A 178 -10.06 -16.22 -5.82
N GLN A 179 -10.84 -17.30 -5.79
CA GLN A 179 -12.21 -17.28 -5.27
C GLN A 179 -12.29 -17.71 -3.81
N TRP A 180 -12.97 -16.88 -3.03
CA TRP A 180 -13.19 -17.02 -1.59
C TRP A 180 -14.67 -16.86 -1.24
N PHE A 181 -15.10 -17.36 -0.09
CA PHE A 181 -16.49 -17.28 0.35
C PHE A 181 -16.64 -16.22 1.44
N VAL A 182 -17.71 -15.43 1.36
CA VAL A 182 -18.10 -14.51 2.43
C VAL A 182 -18.54 -15.32 3.64
N GLU A 183 -18.05 -14.95 4.82
CA GLU A 183 -18.49 -15.57 6.08
C GLU A 183 -19.92 -15.11 6.43
N LYS A 184 -20.76 -16.02 6.92
CA LYS A 184 -22.08 -15.64 7.46
C LYS A 184 -21.87 -14.92 8.81
N VAL A 185 -22.11 -13.62 8.81
CA VAL A 185 -22.05 -12.72 9.98
C VAL A 185 -23.21 -12.98 10.95
#